data_AF-A0A1X1NER3-F1
#
_entry.id   AF-A0A1X1NER3-F1
#
_cell.length_a   1.000
_cell.length_b   1.000
_cell.length_c   1.000
_cell.angle_alpha   90.00
_cell.angle_beta   90.00
_cell.angle_gamma   90.00
#
_symmetry.space_group_name_H-M   'P 1'
#
loop_
_entity.id
_entity.type
_entity.pdbx_description
1 polymer ?
#
loop_
_entity_poly.entity_id
_entity_poly.type
_entity_poly.pdbx_seq_one_letter_code
_entity_poly.pdbx_strand_id
1 'polypeptide(L)'
;MTVPANAPAPASDNGPNDQVITIPVVPEPPQETPAEGRFTAEDLEKVRREEREKLYGRLSQQDEILKATKEELEAVRKAREEKEAAEATARKAAEDEAEAKRQAELSAKSLLKEREEEWERRFTELQSKYETDRELFAREQEYNRLQNVRAEMLAQAADDIAPELVDLVQGNTEDELRSSIELMKQKSSAIVAQIQQTQVAARAQMRGTAPTGYGVGPADTDAGYRQYSAGDIKNMPMSEYAKLRGQLLPAASASARQGMFG
;
A
#
# COMPACT_ATOMS: atom_id res chain seq x y z
N MET A 1 -64.95 -19.29 5.98
CA MET A 1 -65.10 -20.11 4.76
C MET A 1 -64.24 -21.35 4.96
N THR A 2 -64.82 -22.44 5.48
CA THR A 2 -65.59 -23.51 4.79
C THR A 2 -64.73 -24.76 4.62
N VAL A 3 -65.04 -25.76 5.44
CA VAL A 3 -64.80 -27.19 5.21
C VAL A 3 -65.57 -27.62 3.94
N PRO A 4 -65.20 -28.72 3.26
CA PRO A 4 -65.87 -30.02 3.52
C PRO A 4 -64.85 -31.20 3.49
N ALA A 5 -64.87 -32.23 4.35
CA ALA A 5 -65.90 -33.22 4.70
C ALA A 5 -66.38 -34.05 3.48
N ASN A 6 -66.06 -35.35 3.43
CA ASN A 6 -67.05 -36.46 3.42
C ASN A 6 -66.38 -37.85 3.32
N ALA A 7 -66.88 -38.80 4.13
CA ALA A 7 -66.62 -40.25 4.11
C ALA A 7 -67.58 -40.94 3.07
N PRO A 8 -67.79 -42.29 2.95
CA PRO A 8 -68.02 -43.26 4.04
C PRO A 8 -67.56 -44.74 3.80
N ALA A 9 -67.76 -45.57 4.83
CA ALA A 9 -67.70 -47.03 4.82
C ALA A 9 -68.81 -47.69 3.94
N PRO A 10 -68.86 -49.03 3.85
CA PRO A 10 -69.97 -49.66 4.59
C PRO A 10 -69.63 -51.02 5.26
N ALA A 11 -70.32 -51.24 6.38
CA ALA A 11 -70.66 -52.55 6.94
C ALA A 11 -72.06 -52.96 6.44
N SER A 12 -72.33 -54.26 6.31
CA SER A 12 -73.65 -54.93 6.27
C SER A 12 -73.36 -56.42 6.44
N ASP A 13 -73.69 -57.12 7.53
CA ASP A 13 -74.99 -57.46 8.14
C ASP A 13 -76.03 -57.99 7.14
N ASN A 14 -76.44 -59.26 7.34
CA ASN A 14 -77.68 -59.90 6.89
C ASN A 14 -77.75 -61.37 7.37
N GLY A 15 -78.52 -61.63 8.43
CA GLY A 15 -79.35 -62.86 8.50
C GLY A 15 -80.70 -62.63 7.80
N PRO A 16 -81.76 -63.43 7.99
CA PRO A 16 -81.93 -64.83 8.43
C PRO A 16 -82.74 -65.67 7.39
N ASN A 17 -82.87 -67.00 7.55
CA ASN A 17 -84.16 -67.72 7.44
C ASN A 17 -84.06 -69.25 7.53
N ASP A 18 -84.99 -69.78 8.34
CA ASP A 18 -85.40 -71.16 8.53
C ASP A 18 -85.71 -71.91 7.23
N GLN A 19 -85.28 -73.18 7.15
CA GLN A 19 -86.13 -74.25 6.63
C GLN A 19 -86.00 -75.51 7.48
N VAL A 20 -87.07 -75.79 8.21
CA VAL A 20 -87.37 -77.05 8.87
C VAL A 20 -87.72 -78.09 7.81
N ILE A 21 -87.00 -79.21 7.77
CA ILE A 21 -87.49 -80.45 7.16
C ILE A 21 -87.37 -81.56 8.19
N THR A 22 -88.52 -81.96 8.70
CA THR A 22 -88.74 -83.11 9.59
C THR A 22 -88.90 -84.37 8.74
N ILE A 23 -88.13 -85.43 9.02
CA ILE A 23 -88.38 -86.79 8.53
C ILE A 23 -88.51 -87.71 9.75
N PRO A 24 -89.53 -88.58 9.85
CA PRO A 24 -89.85 -89.32 11.07
C PRO A 24 -89.05 -90.63 11.23
N VAL A 25 -88.56 -90.84 12.46
CA VAL A 25 -88.54 -92.05 13.31
C VAL A 25 -88.48 -93.44 12.66
N VAL A 26 -87.45 -94.23 13.01
CA VAL A 26 -87.53 -95.58 13.65
C VAL A 26 -86.26 -95.79 14.52
N PRO A 27 -86.34 -96.30 15.77
CA PRO A 27 -85.20 -96.44 16.67
C PRO A 27 -84.54 -97.84 16.60
N GLU A 28 -83.21 -97.90 16.57
CA GLU A 28 -82.44 -99.13 16.82
C GLU A 28 -81.16 -98.80 17.64
N PRO A 29 -80.84 -99.54 18.73
CA PRO A 29 -79.85 -99.15 19.76
C PRO A 29 -78.39 -99.54 19.40
N PRO A 30 -77.37 -99.11 20.18
CA PRO A 30 -76.15 -98.50 19.67
C PRO A 30 -75.07 -99.50 19.24
N GLN A 31 -74.35 -99.16 18.18
CA GLN A 31 -73.01 -99.70 17.93
C GLN A 31 -72.02 -98.55 17.76
N GLU A 32 -71.12 -98.45 18.74
CA GLU A 32 -69.92 -97.63 18.66
C GLU A 32 -69.02 -98.18 17.54
N THR A 33 -68.74 -97.34 16.55
CA THR A 33 -67.58 -97.52 15.66
C THR A 33 -66.75 -96.24 15.65
N PRO A 34 -65.40 -96.33 15.76
CA PRO A 34 -64.54 -95.21 16.12
C PRO A 34 -64.25 -94.30 14.93
N ALA A 35 -64.08 -93.01 15.22
CA ALA A 35 -63.79 -91.95 14.26
C ALA A 35 -62.39 -92.08 13.63
N GLU A 36 -62.34 -92.24 12.30
CA GLU A 36 -61.16 -91.91 11.49
C GLU A 36 -61.09 -90.39 11.28
N GLY A 37 -59.99 -89.76 11.72
CA GLY A 37 -59.74 -88.33 11.54
C GLY A 37 -59.51 -87.51 12.82
N ARG A 38 -58.84 -88.06 13.83
CA ARG A 38 -58.37 -87.28 15.00
C ARG A 38 -56.86 -87.37 15.11
N PHE A 39 -56.16 -86.24 14.94
CA PHE A 39 -54.73 -86.15 15.24
C PHE A 39 -54.48 -86.64 16.67
N THR A 40 -53.55 -87.56 16.84
CA THR A 40 -53.17 -88.04 18.17
C THR A 40 -52.39 -86.96 18.91
N ALA A 41 -52.35 -87.00 20.25
CA ALA A 41 -51.57 -86.05 21.04
C ALA A 41 -50.08 -86.04 20.63
N GLU A 42 -49.54 -87.20 20.24
CA GLU A 42 -48.16 -87.36 19.77
C GLU A 42 -47.91 -86.64 18.42
N ASP A 43 -48.86 -86.65 17.50
CA ASP A 43 -48.73 -85.97 16.20
C ASP A 43 -48.73 -84.44 16.37
N LEU A 44 -49.56 -83.91 17.26
CA LEU A 44 -49.55 -82.48 17.61
C LEU A 44 -48.23 -82.05 18.28
N GLU A 45 -47.60 -82.92 19.07
CA GLU A 45 -46.30 -82.64 19.68
C GLU A 45 -45.15 -82.69 18.68
N LYS A 46 -45.21 -83.53 17.65
CA LYS A 46 -44.25 -83.54 16.53
C LYS A 46 -44.36 -82.26 15.72
N VAL A 47 -45.57 -81.86 15.31
CA VAL A 47 -45.81 -80.59 14.58
C VAL A 47 -45.32 -79.39 15.40
N ARG A 48 -45.63 -79.33 16.71
CA ARG A 48 -45.14 -78.25 17.59
C ARG A 48 -43.61 -78.24 17.77
N ARG A 49 -42.93 -79.38 17.62
CA ARG A 49 -41.47 -79.44 17.67
C ARG A 49 -40.87 -78.93 16.36
N GLU A 50 -41.39 -79.37 15.23
CA GLU A 50 -40.96 -78.90 13.90
C GLU A 50 -41.22 -77.41 13.69
N GLU A 51 -42.37 -76.91 14.14
CA GLU A 51 -42.68 -75.47 14.11
C GLU A 51 -41.74 -74.67 15.01
N ARG A 52 -41.46 -75.15 16.23
CA ARG A 52 -40.48 -74.51 17.12
C ARG A 52 -39.08 -74.48 16.52
N GLU A 53 -38.60 -75.61 15.99
CA GLU A 53 -37.28 -75.70 15.39
C GLU A 53 -37.14 -74.75 14.19
N LYS A 54 -38.15 -74.69 13.31
CA LYS A 54 -38.20 -73.73 12.20
C LYS A 54 -38.24 -72.28 12.68
N LEU A 55 -39.01 -71.98 13.71
CA LEU A 55 -39.11 -70.63 14.27
C LEU A 55 -37.82 -70.20 14.96
N TYR A 56 -37.17 -71.07 15.73
CA TYR A 56 -35.87 -70.78 16.35
C TYR A 56 -34.76 -70.66 15.31
N GLY A 57 -34.76 -71.51 14.26
CA GLY A 57 -33.82 -71.39 13.15
C GLY A 57 -34.00 -70.09 12.36
N ARG A 58 -35.25 -69.64 12.17
CA ARG A 58 -35.54 -68.33 11.57
C ARG A 58 -35.12 -67.18 12.49
N LEU A 59 -35.34 -67.30 13.79
CA LEU A 59 -34.97 -66.28 14.76
C LEU A 59 -33.44 -66.15 14.86
N SER A 60 -32.70 -67.26 14.88
CA SER A 60 -31.24 -67.24 14.89
C SER A 60 -30.67 -66.61 13.62
N GLN A 61 -31.24 -66.92 12.45
CA GLN A 61 -30.88 -66.27 11.18
C GLN A 61 -31.18 -64.77 11.20
N GLN A 62 -32.31 -64.35 11.77
CA GLN A 62 -32.61 -62.92 11.93
C GLN A 62 -31.62 -62.24 12.87
N ASP A 63 -31.22 -62.88 13.97
CA ASP A 63 -30.22 -62.33 14.90
C ASP A 63 -28.85 -62.19 14.23
N GLU A 64 -28.44 -63.14 13.38
CA GLU A 64 -27.22 -63.06 12.58
C GLU A 64 -27.26 -61.89 11.58
N ILE A 65 -28.37 -61.73 10.86
CA ILE A 65 -28.57 -60.60 9.93
C ILE A 65 -28.58 -59.28 10.70
N LEU A 66 -29.22 -59.20 11.85
CA LEU A 66 -29.25 -58.00 12.69
C LEU A 66 -27.86 -57.65 13.24
N LYS A 67 -27.02 -58.63 13.55
CA LYS A 67 -25.63 -58.39 13.95
C LYS A 67 -24.80 -57.88 12.78
N ALA A 68 -24.85 -58.56 11.63
CA ALA A 68 -24.11 -58.16 10.43
C ALA A 68 -24.50 -56.74 9.96
N THR A 69 -25.80 -56.44 9.92
CA THR A 69 -26.29 -55.11 9.53
C THR A 69 -25.89 -54.01 10.53
N LYS A 70 -25.82 -54.30 11.84
CA LYS A 70 -25.29 -53.35 12.83
C LYS A 70 -23.80 -53.07 12.62
N GLU A 71 -23.01 -54.11 12.38
CA GLU A 71 -21.57 -53.98 12.10
C GLU A 71 -21.32 -53.19 10.81
N GLU A 72 -22.07 -53.46 9.75
CA GLU A 72 -22.00 -52.68 8.50
C GLU A 72 -22.38 -51.21 8.72
N LEU A 73 -23.43 -50.95 9.51
CA LEU A 73 -23.88 -49.58 9.79
C LEU A 73 -22.84 -48.81 10.62
N GLU A 74 -22.21 -49.45 11.59
CA GLU A 74 -21.09 -48.87 12.34
C GLU A 74 -19.87 -48.62 11.45
N ALA A 75 -19.53 -49.55 10.55
CA ALA A 75 -18.44 -49.37 9.60
C ALA A 75 -18.71 -48.20 8.63
N VAL A 76 -19.94 -48.07 8.13
CA VAL A 76 -20.34 -46.96 7.26
C VAL A 76 -20.32 -45.62 8.02
N ARG A 77 -20.76 -45.59 9.28
CA ARG A 77 -20.68 -44.39 10.13
C ARG A 77 -19.24 -43.94 10.32
N LYS A 78 -18.34 -44.86 10.73
CA LYS A 78 -16.91 -44.56 10.88
C LYS A 78 -16.29 -44.07 9.58
N ALA A 79 -16.57 -44.72 8.46
CA ALA A 79 -16.04 -44.31 7.16
C ALA A 79 -16.57 -42.93 6.71
N ARG A 80 -17.79 -42.54 7.10
CA ARG A 80 -18.30 -41.18 6.84
C ARG A 80 -17.63 -40.15 7.73
N GLU A 81 -17.51 -40.42 9.03
CA GLU A 81 -16.85 -39.53 9.98
C GLU A 81 -15.39 -39.29 9.60
N GLU A 82 -14.66 -40.35 9.20
CA GLU A 82 -13.28 -40.23 8.72
C GLU A 82 -13.17 -39.41 7.43
N LYS A 83 -14.11 -39.59 6.49
CA LYS A 83 -14.15 -38.79 5.26
C LYS A 83 -14.47 -37.33 5.52
N GLU A 84 -15.45 -37.05 6.37
CA GLU A 84 -15.81 -35.68 6.77
C GLU A 84 -14.67 -35.00 7.53
N ALA A 85 -13.97 -35.72 8.41
CA ALA A 85 -12.80 -35.22 9.11
C ALA A 85 -11.61 -34.97 8.15
N ALA A 86 -11.36 -35.88 7.21
CA ALA A 86 -10.33 -35.71 6.18
C ALA A 86 -10.65 -34.54 5.24
N GLU A 87 -11.91 -34.37 4.85
CA GLU A 87 -12.34 -33.25 4.03
C GLU A 87 -12.28 -31.92 4.79
N ALA A 88 -12.70 -31.90 6.05
CA ALA A 88 -12.62 -30.70 6.89
C ALA A 88 -11.15 -30.27 7.13
N THR A 89 -10.24 -31.22 7.34
CA THR A 89 -8.80 -30.92 7.48
C THR A 89 -8.18 -30.47 6.16
N ALA A 90 -8.53 -31.08 5.04
CA ALA A 90 -8.08 -30.64 3.71
C ALA A 90 -8.58 -29.24 3.35
N ARG A 91 -9.85 -28.92 3.67
CA ARG A 91 -10.43 -27.58 3.47
C ARG A 91 -9.71 -26.54 4.32
N LYS A 92 -9.49 -26.82 5.61
CA LYS A 92 -8.73 -25.92 6.49
C LYS A 92 -7.31 -25.68 5.99
N ALA A 93 -6.59 -26.74 5.61
CA ALA A 93 -5.24 -26.60 5.07
C ALA A 93 -5.21 -25.78 3.77
N ALA A 94 -6.20 -25.94 2.89
CA ALA A 94 -6.33 -25.16 1.67
C ALA A 94 -6.67 -23.69 1.93
N GLU A 95 -7.52 -23.42 2.93
CA GLU A 95 -7.85 -22.05 3.39
C GLU A 95 -6.61 -21.37 3.99
N ASP A 96 -5.89 -22.04 4.89
CA ASP A 96 -4.66 -21.54 5.51
C ASP A 96 -3.57 -21.26 4.46
N GLU A 97 -3.41 -22.14 3.46
CA GLU A 97 -2.45 -21.92 2.36
C GLU A 97 -2.88 -20.73 1.48
N ALA A 98 -4.17 -20.58 1.20
CA ALA A 98 -4.68 -19.44 0.44
C ALA A 98 -4.50 -18.12 1.19
N GLU A 99 -4.72 -18.10 2.50
CA GLU A 99 -4.45 -16.94 3.34
C GLU A 99 -2.97 -16.60 3.42
N ALA A 100 -2.11 -17.61 3.60
CA ALA A 100 -0.66 -17.41 3.60
C ALA A 100 -0.17 -16.82 2.26
N LYS A 101 -0.69 -17.30 1.13
CA LYS A 101 -0.38 -16.74 -0.20
C LYS A 101 -0.85 -15.30 -0.33
N ARG A 102 -2.08 -14.99 0.11
CA ARG A 102 -2.61 -13.60 0.09
C ARG A 102 -1.76 -12.67 0.96
N GLN A 103 -1.35 -13.09 2.15
CA GLN A 103 -0.49 -12.30 3.03
C GLN A 103 0.90 -12.07 2.40
N ALA A 104 1.49 -13.10 1.78
CA ALA A 104 2.76 -12.98 1.06
C ALA A 104 2.66 -12.04 -0.16
N GLU A 105 1.55 -12.09 -0.90
CA GLU A 105 1.33 -11.16 -2.01
C GLU A 105 1.13 -9.71 -1.54
N LEU A 106 0.41 -9.51 -0.45
CA LEU A 106 0.21 -8.18 0.14
C LEU A 106 1.55 -7.60 0.64
N SER A 107 2.38 -8.40 1.31
CA SER A 107 3.70 -7.96 1.76
C SER A 107 4.66 -7.70 0.60
N ALA A 108 4.62 -8.51 -0.46
CA ALA A 108 5.40 -8.26 -1.67
C ALA A 108 4.97 -6.93 -2.34
N LYS A 109 3.67 -6.67 -2.42
CA LYS A 109 3.13 -5.41 -2.96
C LYS A 109 3.51 -4.20 -2.11
N SER A 110 3.49 -4.32 -0.79
CA SER A 110 3.90 -3.22 0.09
C SER A 110 5.38 -2.89 -0.06
N LEU A 111 6.25 -3.91 -0.13
CA LEU A 111 7.68 -3.71 -0.38
C LEU A 111 7.95 -3.07 -1.74
N LEU A 112 7.19 -3.46 -2.77
CA LEU A 112 7.31 -2.86 -4.09
C LEU A 112 6.89 -1.39 -4.09
N LYS A 113 5.79 -1.07 -3.40
CA LYS A 113 5.32 0.31 -3.24
C LYS A 113 6.32 1.17 -2.48
N GLU A 114 6.87 0.67 -1.38
CA GLU A 114 7.90 1.38 -0.61
C GLU A 114 9.12 1.68 -1.47
N ARG A 115 9.57 0.70 -2.29
CA ARG A 115 10.65 0.94 -3.26
C ARG A 115 10.27 1.99 -4.27
N GLU A 116 9.09 1.94 -4.86
CA GLU A 116 8.62 2.93 -5.84
C GLU A 116 8.59 4.35 -5.26
N GLU A 117 8.11 4.51 -4.02
CA GLU A 117 8.13 5.78 -3.28
C GLU A 117 9.57 6.28 -3.03
N GLU A 118 10.51 5.39 -2.67
CA GLU A 118 11.93 5.73 -2.55
C GLU A 118 12.54 6.19 -3.88
N TRP A 119 12.21 5.51 -4.98
CA TRP A 119 12.69 5.87 -6.31
C TRP A 119 12.13 7.21 -6.76
N GLU A 120 10.84 7.47 -6.54
CA GLU A 120 10.20 8.75 -6.86
C GLU A 120 10.79 9.89 -6.04
N ARG A 121 11.06 9.66 -4.75
CA ARG A 121 11.77 10.63 -3.90
C ARG A 121 13.19 10.91 -4.40
N ARG A 122 13.95 9.88 -4.75
CA ARG A 122 15.31 10.06 -5.31
C ARG A 122 15.28 10.76 -6.65
N PHE A 123 14.29 10.45 -7.49
CA PHE A 123 14.12 11.05 -8.80
C PHE A 123 13.80 12.55 -8.69
N THR A 124 12.86 12.92 -7.83
CA THR A 124 12.49 14.32 -7.58
C THR A 124 13.65 15.11 -6.96
N GLU A 125 14.42 14.51 -6.05
CA GLU A 125 15.64 15.12 -5.51
C GLU A 125 16.68 15.34 -6.62
N LEU A 126 16.91 14.35 -7.49
CA LEU A 126 17.86 14.46 -8.60
C LEU A 126 17.42 15.52 -9.62
N GLN A 127 16.13 15.59 -9.93
CA GLN A 127 15.58 16.59 -10.84
C GLN A 127 15.75 18.00 -10.27
N SER A 128 15.42 18.22 -9.00
CA SER A 128 15.60 19.53 -8.36
C SER A 128 17.07 19.97 -8.36
N LYS A 129 18.01 19.05 -8.09
CA LYS A 129 19.46 19.29 -8.17
C LYS A 129 19.90 19.68 -9.58
N TYR A 130 19.41 18.97 -10.59
CA TYR A 130 19.72 19.28 -11.98
C TYR A 130 19.20 20.67 -12.39
N GLU A 131 17.99 21.02 -11.97
CA GLU A 131 17.40 22.34 -12.22
C GLU A 131 18.19 23.45 -11.52
N THR A 132 18.58 23.26 -10.25
CA THR A 132 19.42 24.23 -9.53
C THR A 132 20.79 24.39 -10.18
N ASP A 133 21.43 23.28 -10.59
CA ASP A 133 22.76 23.31 -11.21
C ASP A 133 22.71 24.02 -12.57
N ARG A 134 21.67 23.75 -13.37
CA ARG A 134 21.45 24.39 -14.66
C ARG A 134 21.27 25.89 -14.51
N GLU A 135 20.49 26.33 -13.53
CA GLU A 135 20.25 27.75 -13.29
C GLU A 135 21.48 28.44 -12.70
N LEU A 136 22.20 27.79 -11.80
CA LEU A 136 23.46 28.30 -11.27
C LEU A 136 24.51 28.46 -12.37
N PHE A 137 24.61 27.51 -13.30
CA PHE A 137 25.50 27.60 -14.45
C PHE A 137 25.11 28.75 -15.39
N ALA A 138 23.81 28.92 -15.67
CA ALA A 138 23.33 30.04 -16.48
C ALA A 138 23.65 31.40 -15.83
N ARG A 139 23.43 31.54 -14.52
CA ARG A 139 23.78 32.74 -13.75
C ARG A 139 25.28 33.02 -13.76
N GLU A 140 26.11 31.99 -13.63
CA GLU A 140 27.56 32.13 -13.68
C GLU A 140 28.02 32.59 -15.08
N GLN A 141 27.41 32.12 -16.16
CA GLN A 141 27.69 32.64 -17.50
C GLN A 141 27.31 34.12 -17.66
N GLU A 142 26.12 34.50 -17.18
CA GLU A 142 25.67 35.89 -17.20
C GLU A 142 26.60 36.80 -16.40
N TYR A 143 26.99 36.36 -15.19
CA TYR A 143 27.93 37.08 -14.34
C TYR A 143 29.28 37.28 -15.03
N ASN A 144 29.86 36.21 -15.58
CA ASN A 144 31.15 36.29 -16.29
C ASN A 144 31.07 37.20 -17.53
N ARG A 145 29.96 37.15 -18.27
CA ARG A 145 29.72 38.06 -19.39
C ARG A 145 29.69 39.51 -18.93
N LEU A 146 28.97 39.81 -17.85
CA LEU A 146 28.92 41.17 -17.28
C LEU A 146 30.28 41.64 -16.77
N GLN A 147 31.08 40.77 -16.13
CA GLN A 147 32.43 41.12 -15.69
C GLN A 147 33.36 41.43 -16.87
N ASN A 148 33.28 40.65 -17.96
CA ASN A 148 34.06 40.91 -19.16
C ASN A 148 33.67 42.26 -19.79
N VAL A 149 32.37 42.52 -19.95
CA VAL A 149 31.87 43.80 -20.48
C VAL A 149 32.29 44.97 -19.58
N ARG A 150 32.19 44.81 -18.25
CA ARG A 150 32.67 45.81 -17.29
C ARG A 150 34.16 46.09 -17.49
N ALA A 151 34.98 45.05 -17.61
CA ALA A 151 36.43 45.19 -17.80
C ALA A 151 36.75 45.90 -19.13
N GLU A 152 36.06 45.54 -20.22
CA GLU A 152 36.20 46.20 -21.53
C GLU A 152 35.83 47.68 -21.47
N MET A 153 34.68 48.01 -20.86
CA MET A 153 34.24 49.41 -20.73
C MET A 153 35.14 50.23 -19.81
N LEU A 154 35.61 49.64 -18.70
CA LEU A 154 36.57 50.29 -17.82
C LEU A 154 37.91 50.51 -18.51
N ALA A 155 38.40 49.56 -19.31
CA ALA A 155 39.62 49.74 -20.09
C ALA A 155 39.49 50.88 -21.11
N GLN A 156 38.33 51.01 -21.76
CA GLN A 156 38.05 52.13 -22.67
C GLN A 156 37.92 53.48 -21.94
N ALA A 157 37.49 53.47 -20.68
CA ALA A 157 37.31 54.65 -19.84
C ALA A 157 38.48 54.92 -18.89
N ALA A 158 39.58 54.16 -18.99
CA ALA A 158 40.67 54.17 -18.01
C ALA A 158 41.37 55.53 -17.90
N ASP A 159 41.48 56.26 -19.02
CA ASP A 159 42.11 57.59 -19.05
C ASP A 159 41.18 58.71 -18.53
N ASP A 160 39.86 58.50 -18.58
CA ASP A 160 38.85 59.50 -18.20
C ASP A 160 38.44 59.41 -16.72
N ILE A 161 38.65 58.24 -16.10
CA ILE A 161 38.20 57.95 -14.74
C ILE A 161 39.41 57.97 -13.80
N ALA A 162 39.30 58.68 -12.69
CA ALA A 162 40.32 58.63 -11.65
C ALA A 162 40.45 57.19 -11.08
N PRO A 163 41.67 56.68 -10.85
CA PRO A 163 41.88 55.28 -10.45
C PRO A 163 41.15 54.91 -9.14
N GLU A 164 40.98 55.86 -8.23
CA GLU A 164 40.24 55.69 -6.96
C GLU A 164 38.72 55.48 -7.15
N LEU A 165 38.17 55.84 -8.31
CA LEU A 165 36.73 55.74 -8.59
C LEU A 165 36.35 54.50 -9.40
N VAL A 166 37.34 53.74 -9.89
CA VAL A 166 37.12 52.53 -10.70
C VAL A 166 36.37 51.46 -9.90
N ASP A 167 36.67 51.33 -8.61
CA ASP A 167 36.02 50.33 -7.73
C ASP A 167 34.54 50.64 -7.46
N LEU A 168 34.15 51.92 -7.55
CA LEU A 168 32.76 52.37 -7.35
C LEU A 168 31.84 52.09 -8.56
N VAL A 169 32.40 51.68 -9.70
CA VAL A 169 31.62 51.32 -10.88
C VAL A 169 30.92 49.99 -10.66
N GLN A 170 29.63 50.02 -10.31
CA GLN A 170 28.78 48.86 -10.10
C GLN A 170 27.52 48.93 -10.98
N GLY A 171 26.99 47.77 -11.36
CA GLY A 171 25.76 47.62 -12.14
C GLY A 171 25.40 46.15 -12.34
N ASN A 172 24.09 45.85 -12.42
CA ASN A 172 23.57 44.51 -12.66
C ASN A 172 23.31 44.25 -14.15
N THR A 173 23.30 45.31 -14.96
CA THR A 173 23.09 45.27 -16.41
C THR A 173 24.15 46.12 -17.11
N GLU A 174 24.30 45.89 -18.41
CA GLU A 174 25.24 46.66 -19.24
C GLU A 174 24.91 48.16 -19.25
N ASP A 175 23.63 48.53 -19.28
CA ASP A 175 23.21 49.92 -19.31
C ASP A 175 23.39 50.63 -17.95
N GLU A 176 23.19 49.92 -16.85
CA GLU A 176 23.53 50.42 -15.52
C GLU A 176 25.04 50.65 -15.38
N LEU A 177 25.87 49.74 -15.90
CA LEU A 177 27.32 49.89 -15.92
C LEU A 177 27.74 51.12 -16.73
N ARG A 178 27.19 51.32 -17.92
CA ARG A 178 27.46 52.52 -18.74
C ARG A 178 27.09 53.81 -18.00
N SER A 179 25.91 53.85 -17.40
CA SER A 179 25.43 55.02 -16.64
C SER A 179 26.32 55.32 -15.44
N SER A 180 26.80 54.27 -14.77
CA SER A 180 27.73 54.37 -13.64
C SER A 180 29.10 54.90 -14.08
N ILE A 181 29.63 54.40 -15.20
CA ILE A 181 30.88 54.87 -15.82
C ILE A 181 30.76 56.34 -16.23
N GLU A 182 29.66 56.74 -16.87
CA GLU A 182 29.38 58.13 -17.26
C GLU A 182 29.40 59.05 -16.03
N LEU A 183 28.73 58.64 -14.95
CA LEU A 183 28.72 59.38 -13.68
C LEU A 183 30.13 59.47 -13.07
N MET A 184 30.94 58.42 -13.16
CA MET A 184 32.32 58.43 -12.65
C MET A 184 33.24 59.31 -13.50
N LYS A 185 33.06 59.37 -14.83
CA LYS A 185 33.76 60.32 -15.69
C LYS A 185 33.44 61.77 -15.31
N GLN A 186 32.15 62.08 -15.11
CA GLN A 186 31.71 63.41 -14.68
C GLN A 186 32.25 63.79 -13.30
N LYS A 187 32.25 62.85 -12.34
CA LYS A 187 32.83 63.09 -11.02
C LYS A 187 34.35 63.26 -11.07
N SER A 188 35.04 62.49 -11.91
CA SER A 188 36.49 62.59 -12.10
C SER A 188 36.86 63.97 -12.64
N SER A 189 36.17 64.45 -13.68
CA SER A 189 36.42 65.78 -14.24
C SER A 189 36.10 66.90 -13.24
N ALA A 190 35.02 66.76 -12.46
CA ALA A 190 34.67 67.71 -11.39
C ALA A 190 35.72 67.73 -10.27
N ILE A 191 36.22 66.57 -9.85
CA ILE A 191 37.28 66.46 -8.83
C ILE A 191 38.58 67.08 -9.34
N VAL A 192 38.99 66.81 -10.58
CA VAL A 192 40.19 67.42 -11.16
C VAL A 192 40.04 68.94 -11.24
N ALA A 193 38.89 69.45 -11.69
CA ALA A 193 38.61 70.89 -11.73
C ALA A 193 38.64 71.51 -10.32
N GLN A 194 38.04 70.84 -9.33
CA GLN A 194 38.03 71.31 -7.95
C GLN A 194 39.40 71.21 -7.29
N ILE A 195 40.21 70.19 -7.58
CA ILE A 195 41.60 70.08 -7.13
C ILE A 195 42.44 71.20 -7.74
N GLN A 196 42.27 71.52 -9.02
CA GLN A 196 42.98 72.65 -9.63
C GLN A 196 42.60 73.97 -8.96
N GLN A 197 41.31 74.19 -8.70
CA GLN A 197 40.83 75.39 -8.00
C GLN A 197 41.28 75.46 -6.54
N THR A 198 41.28 74.33 -5.84
CA THR A 198 41.72 74.24 -4.45
C THR A 198 43.23 74.21 -4.32
N GLN A 199 44.04 73.76 -5.28
CA GLN A 199 45.51 73.91 -5.22
C GLN A 199 45.94 75.37 -5.29
N VAL A 200 45.21 76.19 -6.05
CA VAL A 200 45.40 77.65 -6.08
C VAL A 200 44.98 78.28 -4.74
N ALA A 201 43.89 77.82 -4.12
CA ALA A 201 43.43 78.31 -2.82
C ALA A 201 44.20 77.74 -1.61
N ALA A 202 44.73 76.52 -1.69
CA ALA A 202 45.42 75.80 -0.63
C ALA A 202 46.86 76.29 -0.46
N ARG A 203 47.49 76.85 -1.51
CA ARG A 203 48.72 77.65 -1.35
C ARG A 203 48.53 78.83 -0.39
N ALA A 204 47.31 79.29 -0.13
CA ALA A 204 47.01 80.36 0.81
C ALA A 204 46.64 79.88 2.23
N GLN A 205 46.45 78.57 2.48
CA GLN A 205 45.88 78.10 3.75
C GLN A 205 46.56 76.85 4.37
N MET A 206 47.80 76.52 4.01
CA MET A 206 48.51 75.40 4.65
C MET A 206 48.91 75.71 6.11
N ARG A 207 48.03 75.39 7.07
CA ARG A 207 48.40 75.09 8.46
C ARG A 207 47.46 74.05 9.10
N GLY A 208 47.98 72.82 9.16
CA GLY A 208 47.79 71.81 10.21
C GLY A 208 46.39 71.26 10.50
N THR A 209 46.27 69.93 10.49
CA THR A 209 45.94 69.11 11.68
C THR A 209 45.98 67.63 11.28
N ALA A 210 46.40 66.77 12.22
CA ALA A 210 46.42 65.32 12.08
C ALA A 210 45.09 64.72 12.61
N PRO A 211 44.56 63.64 12.02
CA PRO A 211 43.55 62.82 12.67
C PRO A 211 44.06 61.41 12.97
N THR A 212 44.00 61.06 14.26
CA THR A 212 44.07 59.71 14.81
C THR A 212 42.77 58.94 14.58
N GLY A 213 42.82 57.62 14.44
CA GLY A 213 41.65 56.77 14.67
C GLY A 213 41.82 55.33 14.17
N TYR A 214 42.26 54.42 15.05
CA TYR A 214 42.13 52.97 14.86
C TYR A 214 40.70 52.55 15.21
N GLY A 215 40.11 51.67 14.40
CA GLY A 215 38.85 51.01 14.71
C GLY A 215 38.54 49.90 13.73
N VAL A 216 39.00 48.68 14.01
CA VAL A 216 38.54 47.46 13.35
C VAL A 216 37.91 46.59 14.43
N GLY A 217 36.58 46.49 14.42
CA GLY A 217 35.84 45.52 15.23
C GLY A 217 35.85 44.16 14.52
N PRO A 218 35.86 43.04 15.27
CA PRO A 218 35.72 41.72 14.67
C PRO A 218 34.27 41.53 14.18
N ALA A 219 34.11 41.30 12.88
CA ALA A 219 32.85 40.91 12.29
C ALA A 219 32.60 39.42 12.57
N ASP A 220 31.63 39.13 13.43
CA ASP A 220 31.07 37.79 13.59
C ASP A 220 30.50 37.33 12.25
N THR A 221 31.16 36.35 11.64
CA THR A 221 30.71 35.71 10.41
C THR A 221 29.92 34.48 10.79
N ASP A 222 28.65 34.69 11.13
CA ASP A 222 27.72 33.59 11.40
C ASP A 222 27.23 33.02 10.06
N ALA A 223 27.99 32.06 9.53
CA ALA A 223 27.71 31.38 8.27
C ALA A 223 26.64 30.29 8.48
N GLY A 224 25.39 30.71 8.64
CA GLY A 224 24.24 29.81 8.51
C GLY A 224 24.10 29.36 7.06
N TYR A 225 24.27 28.05 6.80
CA TYR A 225 24.04 27.44 5.49
C TYR A 225 22.56 27.59 5.10
N ARG A 226 22.21 28.64 4.35
CA ARG A 226 20.90 28.75 3.70
C ARG A 226 20.94 27.96 2.39
N GLN A 227 20.05 26.98 2.27
CA GLN A 227 19.81 26.28 1.01
C GLN A 227 18.88 27.16 0.15
N TYR A 228 19.27 27.44 -1.09
CA TYR A 228 18.50 28.24 -2.03
C TYR A 228 17.88 27.31 -3.07
N SER A 229 16.61 27.52 -3.41
CA SER A 229 15.95 26.78 -4.49
C SER A 229 16.32 27.35 -5.87
N ALA A 230 16.03 26.61 -6.93
CA ALA A 230 16.19 27.05 -8.31
C ALA A 230 15.50 28.41 -8.54
N GLY A 231 14.20 28.50 -8.21
CA GLY A 231 13.43 29.74 -8.32
C GLY A 231 14.04 30.94 -7.59
N ASP A 232 14.69 30.72 -6.43
CA ASP A 232 15.35 31.78 -5.68
C ASP A 232 16.62 32.26 -6.39
N ILE A 233 17.46 31.34 -6.87
CA ILE A 233 18.68 31.65 -7.64
C ILE A 233 18.33 32.38 -8.94
N LYS A 234 17.23 31.97 -9.58
CA LYS A 234 16.73 32.60 -10.79
C LYS A 234 16.21 34.02 -10.56
N ASN A 235 15.61 34.34 -9.43
CA ASN A 235 15.05 35.67 -9.19
C ASN A 235 16.01 36.63 -8.47
N MET A 236 17.16 36.13 -8.02
CA MET A 236 18.15 36.92 -7.29
C MET A 236 18.81 38.00 -8.18
N PRO A 237 19.01 39.23 -7.68
CA PRO A 237 19.79 40.24 -8.38
C PRO A 237 21.27 39.86 -8.45
N MET A 238 21.95 40.23 -9.54
CA MET A 238 23.33 39.80 -9.81
C MET A 238 24.33 40.27 -8.73
N SER A 239 24.09 41.43 -8.13
CA SER A 239 24.87 41.96 -7.00
C SER A 239 24.76 41.11 -5.74
N GLU A 240 23.61 40.47 -5.50
CA GLU A 240 23.39 39.56 -4.37
C GLU A 240 23.97 38.18 -4.67
N TYR A 241 23.80 37.69 -5.90
CA TYR A 241 24.47 36.47 -6.37
C TYR A 241 25.99 36.56 -6.23
N ALA A 242 26.61 37.70 -6.60
CA ALA A 242 28.05 37.90 -6.47
C ALA A 242 28.57 37.73 -5.04
N LYS A 243 27.77 38.13 -4.03
CA LYS A 243 28.12 37.99 -2.61
C LYS A 243 27.99 36.53 -2.13
N LEU A 244 26.97 35.83 -2.62
CA LEU A 244 26.65 34.46 -2.21
C LEU A 244 27.37 33.40 -3.05
N ARG A 245 27.97 33.79 -4.18
CA ARG A 245 28.72 32.93 -5.12
C ARG A 245 29.69 31.99 -4.41
N GLY A 246 30.47 32.53 -3.47
CA GLY A 246 31.46 31.78 -2.70
C GLY A 246 30.89 30.70 -1.78
N GLN A 247 29.60 30.75 -1.43
CA GLN A 247 28.91 29.73 -0.63
C GLN A 247 28.11 28.76 -1.53
N LEU A 248 27.57 29.24 -2.64
CA LEU A 248 26.76 28.46 -3.58
C LEU A 248 27.60 27.48 -4.43
N LEU A 249 28.78 27.90 -4.91
CA LEU A 249 29.66 27.05 -5.72
C LEU A 249 30.32 25.88 -4.96
N PRO A 250 30.83 26.03 -3.72
CA PRO A 250 31.34 24.90 -2.97
C PRO A 250 30.23 23.91 -2.56
N ALA A 251 29.01 24.36 -2.30
CA ALA A 251 27.87 23.47 -2.04
C ALA A 251 27.51 22.60 -3.26
N ALA A 252 27.56 23.19 -4.47
CA ALA A 252 27.35 22.46 -5.72
C ALA A 252 28.53 21.50 -6.03
N SER A 253 29.77 21.93 -5.86
CA SER A 253 30.96 21.10 -6.16
C SER A 253 31.27 20.03 -5.09
N ALA A 254 30.87 20.23 -3.83
CA ALA A 254 30.94 19.19 -2.79
C ALA A 254 29.90 18.08 -3.07
N SER A 255 28.70 18.44 -3.54
CA SER A 255 27.68 17.46 -3.95
C SER A 255 28.13 16.65 -5.17
N ALA A 256 28.83 17.25 -6.13
CA ALA A 256 29.39 16.56 -7.30
C ALA A 256 30.52 15.55 -6.96
N ARG A 257 31.17 15.67 -5.78
CA ARG A 257 32.25 14.77 -5.36
C ARG A 257 31.81 13.66 -4.40
N GLN A 258 30.58 13.72 -3.87
CA GLN A 258 30.10 12.79 -2.83
C GLN A 258 29.39 11.54 -3.39
N GLY A 259 29.25 11.39 -4.71
CA GLY A 259 28.48 10.29 -5.28
C GLY A 259 29.04 9.75 -6.59
N MET A 260 30.15 9.01 -6.55
CA MET A 260 30.40 8.01 -7.60
C MET A 260 31.42 6.91 -7.26
N PHE A 261 32.26 7.05 -6.23
CA PHE A 261 33.17 6.00 -5.77
C PHE A 261 33.40 6.09 -4.26
N GLY A 262 32.56 5.38 -3.50
CA GLY A 262 32.67 5.17 -2.06
C GLY A 262 31.91 3.91 -1.70
#